data_AF-A0AAU6D8M6-F1
#
_entry.id   AF-A0AAU6D8M6-F1
#
_cell.length_a   1.000
_cell.length_b   1.000
_cell.length_c   1.000
_cell.angle_alpha   90.00
_cell.angle_beta   90.00
_cell.angle_gamma   90.00
#
_symmetry.space_group_name_H-M   'P 1'
#
loop_
_entity.id
_entity.type
_entity.pdbx_description
1 polymer ?
#
loop_
_entity_poly.entity_id
_entity_poly.type
_entity_poly.pdbx_seq_one_letter_code
_entity_poly.pdbx_strand_id
1 'polypeptide(L)' 'MFDANFYDVQTNEEFWVSGPKRDRTDTRYGPSNPEIEPEAVETYDAFLEGAPLPGRENG' A
#
# COMPACT_ATOMS: atom_id res chain seq x y z
N MET A 1 -12.82 19.21 -1.72
CA MET A 1 -13.15 17.84 -1.30
C MET A 1 -12.99 17.00 -2.54
N PHE A 2 -11.83 16.36 -2.69
CA PHE A 2 -11.48 15.57 -3.88
C PHE A 2 -10.97 14.24 -3.35
N ASP A 3 -11.88 13.31 -3.04
CA ASP A 3 -11.52 12.06 -2.36
C ASP A 3 -11.30 10.88 -3.31
N ALA A 4 -11.22 11.13 -4.62
CA ALA A 4 -10.91 10.13 -5.64
C ALA A 4 -9.78 10.58 -6.57
N ASN A 5 -8.94 9.62 -6.99
CA ASN A 5 -7.88 9.82 -7.99
C ASN A 5 -8.18 9.12 -9.33
N PHE A 6 -9.28 8.37 -9.40
CA PHE A 6 -9.79 7.71 -10.59
C PHE A 6 -11.32 7.82 -10.60
N TYR A 7 -11.89 8.06 -11.78
CA TYR A 7 -13.33 8.20 -11.99
C TYR A 7 -13.72 7.42 -13.25
N ASP A 8 -14.70 6.53 -13.11
CA ASP A 8 -15.22 5.73 -14.22
C ASP A 8 -16.41 6.44 -14.87
N VAL A 9 -16.21 6.92 -16.11
CA VAL A 9 -17.24 7.63 -16.89
C VAL A 9 -18.39 6.72 -17.36
N GLN A 10 -18.20 5.41 -17.37
CA GLN A 10 -19.22 4.45 -17.79
C GLN A 10 -20.19 4.13 -16.64
N THR A 11 -19.67 4.03 -15.41
CA THR A 11 -20.48 3.68 -14.22
C THR A 11 -20.80 4.88 -13.33
N ASN A 12 -20.14 6.03 -13.55
CA ASN A 12 -20.23 7.22 -12.71
C ASN A 12 -19.74 6.96 -11.27
N GLU A 13 -18.81 6.01 -11.10
CA GLU A 13 -18.22 5.63 -9.81
C GLU A 13 -16.87 6.32 -9.59
N GLU A 14 -16.59 6.60 -8.32
CA GLU A 14 -15.36 7.24 -7.85
C GLU A 14 -14.51 6.23 -7.09
N PHE A 15 -13.25 6.10 -7.49
CA PHE A 15 -12.32 5.16 -6.87
C PHE A 15 -11.07 5.86 -6.35
N TRP A 16 -10.57 5.34 -5.23
CA TRP A 16 -9.22 5.61 -4.78
C TRP A 16 -8.32 4.44 -5.13
N VAL A 17 -7.52 4.59 -6.18
CA VAL A 17 -6.56 3.57 -6.60
C VAL A 17 -5.18 3.94 -6.06
N SER A 18 -4.72 3.23 -5.03
CA SER A 18 -3.31 3.27 -4.61
C SER A 18 -2.61 2.02 -5.12
N GLY A 19 -1.59 2.21 -5.95
CA GLY A 19 -0.63 1.17 -6.31
C GLY A 19 0.77 1.74 -6.18
N PRO A 20 1.82 0.88 -6.16
CA PRO A 20 3.18 1.37 -6.30
C PRO A 20 3.20 2.23 -7.56
N LYS A 21 3.60 3.50 -7.41
CA LYS A 21 3.80 4.36 -8.58
C LYS A 21 4.76 3.66 -9.54
N ARG A 22 4.84 4.15 -10.78
CA ARG A 22 5.81 3.60 -11.74
C ARG A 22 7.25 3.63 -11.21
N ASP A 23 7.55 4.54 -10.30
CA ASP A 23 8.83 4.67 -9.56
C ASP A 23 8.81 4.00 -8.16
N ARG A 24 7.73 3.29 -7.82
CA ARG A 24 7.44 2.65 -6.54
C ARG A 24 7.38 3.60 -5.34
N THR A 25 7.30 4.91 -5.55
CA THR A 25 7.19 5.87 -4.45
C THR A 25 5.75 5.94 -3.94
N ASP A 26 5.56 5.84 -2.62
CA ASP A 26 4.29 6.19 -1.99
C ASP A 26 4.34 7.69 -1.66
N THR A 27 3.79 8.53 -2.55
CA THR A 27 3.72 9.97 -2.29
C THR A 27 2.41 10.40 -1.65
N ARG A 28 1.49 9.48 -1.33
CA ARG A 28 0.22 9.87 -0.68
C ARG A 28 0.46 10.22 0.77
N TYR A 29 1.28 9.44 1.46
CA TYR A 29 1.65 9.67 2.85
C TYR A 29 2.98 10.44 3.00
N GLY A 30 3.56 10.88 1.88
CA GLY A 30 4.84 11.59 1.84
C GLY A 30 6.05 10.63 1.71
N PRO A 31 7.25 11.14 1.41
CA PRO A 31 8.44 10.34 1.17
C PRO A 31 9.01 9.67 2.44
N SER A 32 8.28 9.67 3.55
CA SER A 32 8.73 9.04 4.79
C SER A 32 8.60 7.52 4.66
N ASN A 33 9.65 6.81 5.07
CA ASN A 33 9.52 5.40 5.35
C ASN A 33 8.42 5.16 6.40
N PRO A 34 7.69 4.05 6.29
CA PRO A 34 6.80 3.62 7.36
C PRO A 34 7.62 3.43 8.64
N GLU A 35 7.06 3.88 9.77
CA GLU A 35 7.60 3.52 11.08
C GLU A 35 7.22 2.05 11.35
N ILE A 36 8.22 1.24 11.66
CA ILE A 36 8.06 -0.19 11.95
C ILE A 36 8.35 -0.36 13.43
N GLU A 37 7.42 -0.99 14.15
CA GLU A 37 7.64 -1.37 15.55
C GLU A 37 8.89 -2.28 15.65
N PRO A 38 9.80 -2.08 16.62
CA PRO A 38 11.05 -2.85 16.70
C PRO A 38 10.86 -4.38 16.64
N GLU A 39 9.77 -4.88 17.23
CA GLU A 39 9.36 -6.29 17.23
C GLU A 39 8.86 -6.79 15.86
N ALA A 40 8.44 -5.89 14.98
CA ALA A 40 7.88 -6.20 13.68
C ALA A 40 8.92 -6.14 12.55
N VAL A 41 10.12 -5.59 12.79
CA VAL A 41 11.17 -5.40 11.77
C VAL A 41 11.52 -6.70 11.06
N GLU A 42 11.83 -7.75 11.81
CA GLU A 42 12.22 -9.05 11.23
C GLU A 42 11.09 -9.66 10.39
N THR A 43 9.85 -9.58 10.89
CA THR A 43 8.67 -10.12 10.19
C THR A 43 8.39 -9.33 8.91
N TYR A 44 8.57 -8.00 8.95
CA TYR A 44 8.36 -7.11 7.82
C TYR A 44 9.40 -7.34 6.72
N ASP A 45 10.68 -7.46 7.09
CA ASP A 45 11.76 -7.75 6.14
C ASP A 45 11.55 -9.12 5.47
N ALA A 46 11.20 -10.15 6.23
CA ALA A 46 10.88 -11.47 5.69
C ALA A 46 9.69 -11.42 4.70
N PHE A 47 8.65 -10.64 5.02
CA PHE A 47 7.51 -10.43 4.11
C PHE A 47 7.94 -9.77 2.79
N LEU A 48 8.80 -8.75 2.85
CA LEU A 48 9.33 -8.10 1.64
C LEU A 48 10.17 -9.07 0.79
N GLU A 49 10.80 -10.07 1.41
CA GLU A 49 11.51 -11.17 0.74
C GLU A 49 10.59 -12.30 0.23
N GLY A 50 9.28 -12.22 0.49
CA GLY A 50 8.26 -13.16 0.01
C GLY A 50 7.82 -14.23 1.02
N ALA A 51 8.20 -14.09 2.29
CA ALA A 51 7.64 -14.94 3.35
C ALA A 51 6.14 -14.66 3.55
N PRO A 52 5.33 -15.67 3.91
CA PRO A 52 3.93 -15.47 4.23
C PRO A 52 3.77 -14.63 5.50
N LEU A 53 2.75 -13.78 5.53
CA LEU A 53 2.40 -13.04 6.75
C LEU A 53 1.67 -13.98 7.73
N PRO A 54 2.15 -14.11 8.99
CA PRO A 54 1.46 -14.91 9.99
C PRO A 54 0.01 -14.44 10.19
N GLY A 55 -0.96 -15.35 10.11
CA GLY A 55 -2.38 -15.05 10.26
C GLY A 55 -3.03 -14.36 9.05
N ARG A 56 -2.28 -14.15 7.97
CA ARG A 56 -2.77 -13.68 6.66
C ARG A 56 -2.15 -14.49 5.52
N GLU A 57 -2.01 -15.79 5.71
CA GLU A 57 -1.32 -16.66 4.76
C GLU A 57 -2.04 -16.73 3.39
N ASN A 58 -3.32 -16.33 3.32
CA ASN A 58 -4.16 -16.42 2.13
C ASN A 58 -4.53 -15.07 1.47
N GLY A 59 -4.04 -13.94 2.00
CA GLY A 59 -4.45 -12.61 1.57
C GLY A 59 -5.75 -12.14 2.19
#